data_AF-D8FVD4-F1
#
_entry.id   AF-D8FVD4-F1
#
_cell.length_a   1.000
_cell.length_b   1.000
_cell.length_c   1.000
_cell.angle_alpha   90.00
_cell.angle_beta   90.00
_cell.angle_gamma   90.00
#
_symmetry.space_group_name_H-M   'P 1'
#
loop_
_entity.id
_entity.type
_entity.pdbx_description
1 polymer ?
#
loop_
_entity_poly.entity_id
_entity_poly.type
_entity_poly.pdbx_seq_one_letter_code
_entity_poly.pdbx_strand_id
1 'polypeptide(L)'
;MNALELLYNLRTILEVRQDIDREDRELIMELSPLYLQRLEDATQQGIQQGIQQGIEQGVERNQRLMVESMLQVKFGAVDEELVQIIEPLIQLEPLEITQLIMQLNREELLARFGQSSRES
;
A
#
# COMPACT_ATOMS: atom_id res chain seq x y z
N MET A 1 11.76 0.97 21.88
CA MET A 1 13.22 1.10 22.01
C MET A 1 13.82 -0.25 21.66
N ASN A 2 14.35 -0.35 20.45
CA ASN A 2 14.87 -1.60 19.89
C ASN A 2 16.34 -1.77 20.33
N ALA A 3 16.80 -2.99 20.61
CA ALA A 3 18.21 -3.28 20.91
C ALA A 3 19.15 -2.78 19.79
N LEU A 4 18.66 -2.71 18.55
CA LEU A 4 19.39 -2.18 17.40
C LEU A 4 19.60 -0.65 17.47
N GLU A 5 18.62 0.11 17.97
CA GLU A 5 18.77 1.56 18.18
C GLU A 5 19.80 1.85 19.27
N LEU A 6 19.83 1.01 20.31
CA LEU A 6 20.80 1.12 21.40
C LEU A 6 22.23 0.89 20.93
N LEU A 7 22.44 -0.12 20.08
CA LEU A 7 23.75 -0.43 19.47
C LEU A 7 24.20 0.66 18.50
N TYR A 8 23.29 1.26 17.73
CA TYR A 8 23.61 2.38 16.84
C TYR A 8 24.07 3.62 17.62
N ASN A 9 23.35 3.95 18.69
CA ASN A 9 23.72 5.06 19.57
C ASN A 9 25.07 4.79 20.24
N LEU A 10 25.31 3.55 20.69
CA LEU A 10 26.59 3.15 21.26
C LEU A 10 27.73 3.27 20.24
N ARG A 11 27.54 2.78 19.00
CA ARG A 11 28.55 2.94 17.93
C ARG A 11 28.84 4.40 17.62
N THR A 12 27.80 5.23 17.50
CA THR A 12 27.95 6.67 17.21
C THR A 12 28.67 7.39 18.35
N ILE A 13 28.38 7.04 19.61
CA ILE A 13 29.05 7.60 20.79
C ILE A 13 30.52 7.15 20.84
N LEU A 14 30.80 5.89 20.50
CA LEU A 14 32.15 5.36 20.50
C LEU A 14 32.98 5.92 19.34
N GLU A 15 32.47 6.00 18.11
CA GLU A 15 33.15 6.60 16.94
C GLU A 15 33.59 8.06 17.17
N VAL A 16 32.88 8.80 18.03
CA VAL A 16 33.16 10.21 18.36
C VAL A 16 34.21 10.35 19.48
N ARG A 17 34.44 9.32 20.30
CA ARG A 17 35.42 9.37 21.40
C ARG A 17 36.81 8.95 20.92
N GLN A 18 37.83 9.72 21.27
CA GLN A 18 39.23 9.45 20.88
C GLN A 18 39.96 8.48 21.84
N ASP A 19 39.33 8.07 22.95
CA ASP A 19 39.92 7.25 24.02
C ASP A 19 39.33 5.84 24.12
N ILE A 20 38.76 5.31 23.03
CA ILE A 20 38.18 3.96 23.00
C ILE A 20 39.27 2.92 23.30
N ASP A 21 39.04 2.09 24.31
CA ASP A 21 39.95 0.99 24.64
C ASP A 21 39.93 -0.11 23.55
N ARG A 22 40.77 -1.13 23.74
CA ARG A 22 40.94 -2.20 22.75
C ARG A 22 39.72 -3.13 22.70
N GLU A 23 39.09 -3.39 23.84
CA GLU A 23 37.95 -4.30 23.96
C GLU A 23 36.72 -3.68 23.29
N ASP A 24 36.48 -2.38 23.52
CA ASP A 24 35.42 -1.62 22.87
C ASP A 24 35.62 -1.54 21.35
N ARG A 25 36.87 -1.41 20.86
CA ARG A 25 37.16 -1.47 19.41
C ARG A 25 36.89 -2.84 18.80
N GLU A 26 37.27 -3.91 19.49
CA GLU A 26 37.04 -5.28 19.03
C GLU A 26 35.53 -5.59 18.98
N LEU A 27 34.77 -5.13 19.99
CA LEU A 27 33.30 -5.25 20.04
C LEU A 27 32.61 -4.48 18.89
N ILE A 28 33.06 -3.26 18.57
CA ILE A 28 32.55 -2.49 17.42
C ILE A 28 32.83 -3.25 16.11
N MET A 29 34.04 -3.79 15.92
CA MET A 29 34.40 -4.52 14.70
C MET A 29 33.62 -5.83 14.53
N GLU A 30 33.31 -6.54 15.62
CA GLU A 30 32.53 -7.79 15.58
C GLU A 30 31.05 -7.54 15.32
N LEU A 31 30.47 -6.50 15.94
CA LEU A 31 29.04 -6.22 15.83
C LEU A 31 28.66 -5.38 14.60
N SER A 32 29.60 -4.60 14.03
CA SER A 32 29.32 -3.71 12.88
C SER A 32 28.83 -4.44 11.63
N PRO A 33 29.43 -5.56 11.18
CA PRO A 33 28.97 -6.25 9.97
C PRO A 33 27.55 -6.82 10.13
N LEU A 34 27.28 -7.50 11.26
CA LEU A 34 25.95 -8.08 11.54
C LEU A 34 24.88 -7.00 11.70
N TYR A 35 25.23 -5.87 12.34
CA TYR A 35 24.32 -4.74 12.47
C TYR A 35 24.03 -4.09 11.11
N LEU A 36 25.06 -3.81 10.31
CA LEU A 36 24.90 -3.23 8.98
C LEU A 36 24.06 -4.13 8.07
N GLN A 37 24.30 -5.44 8.12
CA GLN A 37 23.50 -6.43 7.40
C GLN A 37 22.03 -6.37 7.83
N ARG A 38 21.73 -6.37 9.14
CA ARG A 38 20.34 -6.28 9.62
C ARG A 38 19.66 -4.97 9.25
N LEU A 39 20.40 -3.85 9.25
CA LEU A 39 19.87 -2.56 8.83
C LEU A 39 19.55 -2.56 7.33
N GLU A 40 20.45 -3.12 6.52
CA GLU A 40 20.24 -3.29 5.09
C GLU A 40 19.02 -4.18 4.82
N ASP A 41 18.93 -5.33 5.49
CA ASP A 41 17.79 -6.25 5.39
C ASP A 41 16.47 -5.55 5.75
N ALA A 42 16.44 -4.83 6.87
CA ALA A 42 15.25 -4.10 7.32
C ALA A 42 14.86 -2.99 6.33
N THR A 43 15.85 -2.29 5.77
CA THR A 43 15.63 -1.26 4.76
C THR A 43 15.07 -1.85 3.47
N GLN A 44 15.65 -2.97 2.99
CA GLN A 44 15.16 -3.68 1.81
C GLN A 44 13.73 -4.19 2.01
N GLN A 45 13.42 -4.76 3.18
CA GLN A 45 12.06 -5.19 3.53
C GLN A 45 11.07 -4.02 3.54
N GLY A 46 11.45 -2.89 4.15
CA GLY A 46 10.61 -1.69 4.17
C GLY A 46 10.33 -1.15 2.76
N ILE A 47 11.34 -1.13 1.89
CA ILE A 47 11.19 -0.72 0.48
C ILE A 47 10.25 -1.68 -0.26
N GLN A 48 10.46 -2.99 -0.12
CA GLN A 48 9.60 -3.99 -0.79
C GLN A 48 8.14 -3.87 -0.34
N GLN A 49 7.90 -3.74 0.96
CA GLN A 49 6.54 -3.55 1.49
C GLN A 49 5.91 -2.24 0.99
N GLY A 50 6.67 -1.14 1.00
CA GLY A 50 6.19 0.16 0.52
C GLY A 50 5.86 0.14 -0.97
N ILE A 51 6.69 -0.50 -1.79
CA ILE A 51 6.43 -0.66 -3.23
C ILE A 51 5.17 -1.51 -3.45
N GLN A 52 5.04 -2.65 -2.75
CA GLN A 52 3.90 -3.54 -2.91
C GLN A 52 2.58 -2.82 -2.55
N GLN A 53 2.54 -2.17 -1.39
CA GLN A 53 1.37 -1.39 -0.97
C GLN A 53 1.06 -0.25 -1.93
N GLY A 54 2.08 0.46 -2.42
CA GLY A 54 1.90 1.55 -3.38
C GLY A 54 1.33 1.06 -4.72
N ILE A 55 1.76 -0.12 -5.19
CA ILE A 55 1.22 -0.75 -6.39
C ILE A 55 -0.24 -1.15 -6.18
N GLU A 56 -0.56 -1.84 -5.09
CA GLU A 56 -1.93 -2.28 -4.77
C GLU A 56 -2.90 -1.10 -4.70
N GLN A 57 -2.57 -0.07 -3.92
CA GLN A 57 -3.38 1.16 -3.82
C GLN A 57 -3.50 1.87 -5.17
N GLY A 58 -2.43 1.87 -5.97
CA GLY A 58 -2.42 2.44 -7.31
C GLY A 58 -3.35 1.71 -8.27
N VAL A 59 -3.40 0.37 -8.20
CA VAL A 59 -4.29 -0.47 -9.01
C VAL A 59 -5.75 -0.23 -8.62
N GLU A 60 -6.07 -0.31 -7.34
CA GLU A 60 -7.44 -0.10 -6.84
C GLU A 60 -7.96 1.29 -7.22
N ARG A 61 -7.16 2.34 -7.01
CA ARG A 61 -7.53 3.71 -7.38
C ARG A 61 -7.75 3.87 -8.88
N ASN A 62 -6.89 3.27 -9.71
CA ASN A 62 -7.06 3.32 -11.16
C ASN A 62 -8.31 2.58 -11.62
N GLN A 63 -8.60 1.41 -11.03
CA GLN A 63 -9.80 0.65 -11.35
C GLN A 63 -11.05 1.44 -10.99
N ARG A 64 -11.07 2.08 -9.80
CA ARG A 64 -12.16 2.96 -9.38
C ARG A 64 -12.39 4.11 -10.36
N LEU A 65 -11.33 4.83 -10.75
CA LEU A 65 -11.40 5.94 -11.71
C LEU A 65 -11.88 5.48 -13.09
N MET A 66 -11.45 4.29 -13.53
CA MET A 66 -11.89 3.69 -14.79
C MET A 66 -13.39 3.43 -14.78
N VAL A 67 -13.91 2.80 -13.71
CA VAL A 67 -15.35 2.53 -13.55
C VAL A 67 -16.14 3.83 -13.51
N GLU A 68 -15.72 4.80 -12.71
CA GLU A 68 -16.36 6.11 -12.62
C GLU A 68 -16.43 6.81 -13.98
N SER A 69 -15.32 6.78 -14.75
CA SER A 69 -15.27 7.35 -16.10
C SER A 69 -16.22 6.65 -17.07
N MET A 70 -16.32 5.31 -17.01
CA MET A 70 -17.24 4.53 -17.85
C MET A 70 -18.70 4.86 -17.53
N LEU A 71 -19.04 4.91 -16.24
CA LEU A 71 -20.37 5.32 -15.79
C LEU A 71 -20.69 6.74 -16.24
N GLN A 72 -19.71 7.65 -16.14
CA GLN A 72 -19.88 9.04 -16.54
C GLN A 72 -20.15 9.18 -18.05
N VAL A 73 -19.37 8.48 -18.88
CA VAL A 73 -19.55 8.47 -20.33
C VAL A 73 -20.91 7.89 -20.72
N LYS A 74 -21.37 6.85 -20.04
CA LYS A 74 -22.60 6.15 -20.41
C LYS A 74 -23.87 6.82 -19.89
N PHE A 75 -23.86 7.27 -18.63
CA PHE A 75 -25.05 7.71 -17.92
C PHE A 75 -25.07 9.21 -17.61
N GLY A 76 -23.98 9.94 -17.89
CA GLY A 76 -23.87 11.36 -17.57
C GLY A 76 -23.25 11.60 -16.19
N ALA A 77 -23.75 12.55 -15.41
CA ALA A 77 -23.19 12.80 -14.08
C ALA A 77 -23.33 11.56 -13.17
N VAL A 78 -22.27 11.22 -12.43
CA VAL A 78 -22.26 10.11 -11.46
C VAL A 78 -22.81 10.64 -10.14
N ASP A 79 -24.08 10.34 -9.87
CA ASP A 79 -24.77 10.72 -8.64
C ASP A 79 -24.51 9.73 -7.50
N GLU A 80 -25.06 10.02 -6.32
CA GLU A 80 -24.86 9.21 -5.11
C GLU A 80 -25.27 7.73 -5.31
N GLU A 81 -26.32 7.46 -6.09
CA GLU A 81 -26.75 6.09 -6.38
C GLU A 81 -25.69 5.34 -7.19
N LEU A 82 -25.12 5.98 -8.20
CA LEU A 82 -24.05 5.38 -9.00
C LEU A 82 -22.73 5.25 -8.22
N VAL A 83 -22.42 6.20 -7.33
CA VAL A 83 -21.22 6.11 -6.47
C VAL A 83 -21.26 4.88 -5.56
N GLN A 84 -22.43 4.55 -5.01
CA GLN A 84 -22.61 3.40 -4.10
C GLN A 84 -22.34 2.05 -4.77
N ILE A 85 -22.50 1.95 -6.10
CA ILE A 85 -22.27 0.70 -6.83
C ILE A 85 -20.83 0.56 -7.35
N ILE A 86 -19.98 1.58 -7.22
CA ILE A 86 -18.60 1.52 -7.72
C ILE A 86 -17.79 0.46 -6.96
N GLU A 87 -17.88 0.43 -5.63
CA GLU A 87 -17.18 -0.57 -4.82
C GLU A 87 -17.55 -2.02 -5.17
N PRO A 88 -18.84 -2.42 -5.22
CA PRO A 88 -19.18 -3.78 -5.64
C PRO A 88 -18.84 -4.07 -7.10
N LEU A 89 -18.77 -3.06 -7.99
CA LEU A 89 -18.32 -3.25 -9.37
C LEU A 89 -16.82 -3.55 -9.45
N ILE A 90 -15.96 -2.83 -8.72
CA ILE A 90 -14.50 -3.05 -8.80
C ILE A 90 -14.06 -4.39 -8.19
N GLN A 91 -14.92 -5.07 -7.43
CA GLN A 91 -14.68 -6.44 -6.98
C GLN A 91 -14.86 -7.50 -8.10
N LEU A 92 -15.39 -7.10 -9.25
CA LEU A 92 -15.54 -7.97 -10.42
C LEU A 92 -14.31 -7.89 -11.33
N GLU A 93 -14.19 -8.89 -12.22
CA GLU A 93 -13.15 -8.91 -13.23
C GLU A 93 -13.31 -7.75 -14.25
N PRO A 94 -12.22 -7.13 -14.75
CA PRO A 94 -12.30 -5.94 -15.61
C PRO A 94 -13.19 -6.08 -16.85
N LEU A 95 -13.19 -7.28 -17.45
CA LEU A 95 -14.05 -7.59 -18.60
C LEU A 95 -15.53 -7.64 -18.21
N GLU A 96 -15.85 -8.23 -17.06
CA GLU A 96 -17.23 -8.31 -16.57
C GLU A 96 -17.77 -6.92 -16.26
N ILE A 97 -16.98 -6.07 -15.58
CA ILE A 97 -17.33 -4.67 -15.34
C ILE A 97 -17.69 -3.97 -16.65
N THR A 98 -16.81 -4.07 -17.65
CA THR A 98 -16.99 -3.43 -18.95
C THR A 98 -18.27 -3.92 -19.63
N GLN A 99 -18.52 -5.23 -19.62
CA GLN A 99 -19.72 -5.82 -20.22
C GLN A 99 -20.99 -5.34 -19.52
N LEU A 100 -21.02 -5.36 -18.18
CA LEU A 100 -22.17 -4.92 -17.39
C LEU A 100 -22.49 -3.46 -17.63
N ILE A 101 -21.47 -2.59 -17.53
CA ILE A 101 -21.67 -1.16 -17.76
C ILE A 101 -22.14 -0.93 -19.19
N MET A 102 -21.58 -1.59 -20.20
CA MET A 102 -21.98 -1.36 -21.60
C MET A 102 -23.35 -1.92 -21.96
N GLN A 103 -23.75 -3.05 -21.37
CA GLN A 103 -24.99 -3.75 -21.73
C GLN A 103 -26.21 -3.27 -20.94
N LEU A 104 -26.07 -2.99 -19.64
CA LEU A 104 -27.20 -2.67 -18.77
C LEU A 104 -27.55 -1.19 -18.78
N ASN A 105 -28.83 -0.84 -18.72
CA ASN A 105 -29.22 0.55 -18.45
C ASN A 105 -28.98 0.93 -16.97
N ARG A 106 -29.19 2.21 -16.65
CA ARG A 106 -28.93 2.75 -15.30
C ARG A 106 -29.77 2.02 -14.26
N GLU A 107 -31.06 1.85 -14.51
CA GLU A 107 -31.98 1.21 -13.57
C GLU A 107 -31.63 -0.26 -13.32
N GLU A 108 -31.28 -1.01 -14.35
CA GLU A 108 -30.86 -2.42 -14.26
C GLU A 108 -29.57 -2.56 -13.46
N LEU A 109 -28.60 -1.68 -13.72
CA LEU A 109 -27.31 -1.68 -13.01
C LEU A 109 -27.51 -1.38 -11.52
N LEU A 110 -28.31 -0.35 -11.19
CA LEU A 110 -28.64 -0.02 -9.81
C LEU A 110 -29.51 -1.08 -9.13
N ALA A 111 -30.43 -1.72 -9.84
CA ALA A 111 -31.21 -2.83 -9.28
C ALA A 111 -30.31 -4.02 -8.90
N ARG A 112 -29.26 -4.26 -9.68
CA ARG A 112 -28.32 -5.36 -9.45
C ARG A 112 -27.32 -5.09 -8.32
N PHE A 113 -26.82 -3.85 -8.19
CA PHE A 113 -25.72 -3.53 -7.27
C PHE A 113 -26.12 -2.58 -6.11
N GLY A 114 -27.24 -1.87 -6.23
CA GLY A 114 -27.71 -0.88 -5.24
C GLY A 114 -28.30 -1.49 -3.97
N GLN A 115 -28.54 -2.81 -3.93
CA GLN A 115 -29.00 -3.50 -2.71
C GLN A 115 -27.85 -3.81 -1.74
N SER A 116 -26.61 -3.89 -2.21
CA SER A 116 -25.43 -4.20 -1.39
C SER A 116 -25.04 -3.09 -0.42
N SER A 117 -25.63 -1.88 -0.53
CA SER A 117 -25.42 -0.74 0.38
C SER A 117 -26.43 -0.64 1.53
N ARG A 118 -27.43 -1.52 1.63
CA ARG A 118 -28.45 -1.49 2.72
C ARG A 118 -28.15 -2.41 3.90
N GLU A 119 -27.08 -3.20 3.83
CA GLU A 119 -26.66 -4.12 4.88
C GLU A 119 -25.22 -3.80 5.32
N SER A 120 -25.03 -2.66 5.99
CA SER A 120 -23.81 -2.32 6.76
C SER A 120 -24.15 -1.35 7.87
#